data_AF-A0AA41T6P9-F1
#
_entry.id   AF-A0AA41T6P9-F1
#
_cell.length_a   1.000
_cell.length_b   1.000
_cell.length_c   1.000
_cell.angle_alpha   90.00
_cell.angle_beta   90.00
_cell.angle_gamma   90.00
#
_symmetry.space_group_name_H-M   'P 1'
#
loop_
_entity.id
_entity.type
_entity.pdbx_description
1 polymer ?
#
loop_
_entity_poly.entity_id
_entity_poly.type
_entity_poly.pdbx_seq_one_letter_code
_entity_poly.pdbx_strand_id
1 'polypeptide(L)'
;MIISTSSRKLLQFILQHVTYTSTVYQHHWVDTVSLKFKSSVAKFPVTIRHPVIPKLYDPGPEKQLRNLVTIATKTFLRPHKVKVLLQSIRKYYPDVTVIVADDSKEPMEIKDDYVEYYLMPFGKGWFAGRNLAISQVTTKYVLWVDDDFLFNNKTKIEVLVDVLEKTELDVVGGSVLGNMFQFKLLLEQSEGGDCLNKRKGWFQRLDGFPRCVVTSGVVNFFLAHTERLQRVGFDPRLQRVAHSEFFVDGLGSLLVGSCPYVVVGHQSHSPEDLNLTPLEKIYGIYRKNTNDQIQFKQALHYFKNHLQCFE
;
A
#
# COMPACT_ATOMS: atom_id res chain seq x y z
N MET A 1 9.11 -37.48 21.90
CA MET A 1 10.32 -37.50 22.76
C MET A 1 9.89 -37.63 24.21
N ILE A 2 10.57 -38.47 25.01
CA ILE A 2 10.30 -38.61 26.45
C ILE A 2 11.60 -38.23 27.19
N ILE A 3 11.54 -37.23 28.07
CA ILE A 3 12.66 -36.83 28.95
C ILE A 3 12.35 -37.32 30.36
N SER A 4 13.27 -38.06 30.98
CA SER A 4 13.18 -38.48 32.38
C SER A 4 14.46 -38.16 33.13
N THR A 5 14.36 -37.46 34.26
CA THR A 5 15.50 -37.17 35.13
C THR A 5 15.03 -36.91 36.56
N SER A 6 15.84 -37.31 37.53
CA SER A 6 15.65 -37.01 38.97
C SER A 6 16.18 -35.62 39.36
N SER A 7 16.92 -34.94 38.47
CA SER A 7 17.53 -33.63 38.74
C SER A 7 16.70 -32.50 38.13
N ARG A 8 16.16 -31.62 38.99
CA ARG A 8 15.44 -30.42 38.54
C ARG A 8 16.31 -29.48 37.71
N LYS A 9 17.59 -29.30 38.09
CA LYS A 9 18.55 -28.49 37.32
C LYS A 9 18.74 -29.05 35.92
N LEU A 10 18.88 -30.38 35.81
CA LEU A 10 19.06 -31.03 34.52
C LEU A 10 17.80 -30.96 33.67
N LEU A 11 16.61 -31.14 34.26
CA LEU A 11 15.33 -30.99 33.56
C LEU A 11 15.20 -29.59 32.97
N GLN A 12 15.50 -28.55 33.76
CA GLN A 12 15.41 -27.16 33.32
C GLN A 12 16.40 -26.86 32.19
N PHE A 13 17.63 -27.37 32.28
CA PHE A 13 18.61 -27.27 31.21
C PHE A 13 18.13 -27.96 29.93
N ILE A 14 17.62 -29.19 30.01
CA ILE A 14 17.13 -29.92 28.82
C ILE A 14 15.98 -29.15 28.17
N LEU A 15 15.00 -28.70 28.95
CA LEU A 15 13.83 -27.95 28.43
C LEU A 15 14.21 -26.64 27.75
N GLN A 16 15.31 -25.99 28.15
CA GLN A 16 15.83 -24.78 27.49
C GLN A 16 16.49 -25.06 26.12
N HIS A 17 16.90 -26.30 25.86
CA HIS A 17 17.65 -26.67 24.65
C HIS A 17 16.89 -27.66 23.74
N VAL A 18 15.66 -28.02 24.09
CA VAL A 18 14.84 -28.86 23.20
C VAL A 18 14.56 -28.09 21.92
N THR A 19 14.93 -28.69 20.79
CA THR A 19 14.59 -28.22 19.46
C THR A 19 13.49 -29.10 18.86
N TYR A 20 12.60 -28.47 18.11
CA TYR A 20 11.58 -29.16 17.32
C TYR A 20 11.94 -28.99 15.85
N THR A 21 11.95 -30.10 15.11
CA THR A 21 12.15 -30.10 13.67
C THR A 21 10.94 -30.73 13.00
N SER A 22 10.26 -29.96 12.14
CA SER A 22 9.14 -30.48 11.35
C SER A 22 9.64 -31.59 10.43
N THR A 23 8.91 -32.70 10.36
CA THR A 23 9.17 -33.80 9.41
C THR A 23 8.39 -33.64 8.10
N VAL A 24 7.50 -32.65 8.02
CA VAL A 24 6.66 -32.38 6.84
C VAL A 24 6.95 -30.99 6.32
N TYR A 25 7.15 -30.88 5.00
CA TYR A 25 7.27 -29.61 4.29
C TYR A 25 5.88 -29.06 3.99
N GLN A 26 5.39 -28.12 4.82
CA GLN A 26 4.18 -27.34 4.54
C GLN A 26 4.32 -25.90 5.01
N HIS A 27 3.80 -24.97 4.22
CA HIS A 27 3.79 -23.54 4.52
C HIS A 27 2.70 -23.26 5.57
N HIS A 28 3.07 -22.69 6.72
CA HIS A 28 2.17 -22.35 7.83
C HIS A 28 1.45 -23.55 8.48
N TRP A 29 2.22 -24.50 9.03
CA TRP A 29 1.66 -25.57 9.85
C TRP A 29 1.63 -25.20 11.34
N VAL A 30 0.63 -25.67 12.05
CA VAL A 30 0.57 -25.59 13.52
C VAL A 30 0.64 -27.01 14.06
N ASP A 31 1.71 -27.34 14.76
CA ASP A 31 1.79 -28.58 15.52
C ASP A 31 1.40 -28.32 16.98
N THR A 32 0.84 -29.32 17.66
CA THR A 32 0.48 -29.22 19.07
C THR A 32 1.45 -30.03 19.91
N VAL A 33 2.35 -29.33 20.60
CA VAL A 33 3.26 -29.98 21.55
C VAL A 33 2.51 -30.25 22.85
N SER A 34 2.53 -31.50 23.30
CA SER A 34 1.94 -31.93 24.57
C SER A 34 3.06 -32.33 25.55
N LEU A 35 3.11 -31.65 26.70
CA LEU A 35 4.06 -31.87 27.77
C LEU A 35 3.32 -32.48 28.96
N LYS A 36 3.61 -33.74 29.29
CA LYS A 36 2.95 -34.48 30.37
C LYS A 36 3.89 -34.65 31.57
N PHE A 37 3.42 -34.27 32.76
CA PHE A 37 4.12 -34.49 34.03
C PHE A 37 3.15 -35.05 35.06
N LYS A 38 3.35 -36.32 35.48
CA LYS A 38 2.40 -37.07 36.31
C LYS A 38 0.98 -37.03 35.71
N SER A 39 0.01 -36.46 36.44
CA SER A 39 -1.38 -36.26 36.00
C SER A 39 -1.62 -34.96 35.24
N SER A 40 -0.65 -34.04 35.21
CA SER A 40 -0.79 -32.75 34.53
C SER A 40 -0.36 -32.83 33.07
N VAL A 41 -1.09 -32.14 32.20
CA VAL A 41 -0.77 -32.01 30.76
C VAL A 41 -0.82 -30.54 30.39
N ALA A 42 0.27 -30.02 29.84
CA ALA A 42 0.31 -28.72 29.17
C ALA A 42 0.31 -28.96 27.65
N LYS A 43 -0.55 -28.25 26.91
CA LYS A 43 -0.56 -28.26 25.45
C LYS A 43 -0.35 -26.85 24.94
N PHE A 44 0.52 -26.69 23.96
CA PHE A 44 0.74 -25.39 23.33
C PHE A 44 0.99 -25.56 21.83
N PRO A 45 0.49 -24.63 21.00
CA PRO A 45 0.74 -24.64 19.58
C PRO A 45 2.18 -24.21 19.28
N VAL A 46 2.81 -24.86 18.33
CA VAL A 46 4.08 -24.43 17.71
C VAL A 46 3.78 -24.10 16.25
N THR A 47 3.90 -22.82 15.90
CA THR A 47 3.74 -22.37 14.52
C THR A 47 5.05 -22.58 13.76
N ILE A 48 5.02 -23.45 12.76
CA ILE A 48 6.15 -23.76 11.91
C ILE A 48 6.05 -22.85 10.68
N ARG A 49 6.97 -21.90 10.60
CA ARG A 49 7.06 -20.94 9.49
C ARG A 49 8.52 -20.68 9.16
N HIS A 50 8.79 -20.41 7.89
CA HIS A 50 10.10 -19.88 7.52
C HIS A 50 10.31 -18.53 8.19
N PRO A 51 11.52 -18.25 8.70
CA PRO A 51 11.86 -16.90 9.14
C PRO A 51 11.73 -15.95 7.95
N VAL A 52 11.23 -14.75 8.21
CA VAL A 52 11.20 -13.70 7.19
C VAL A 52 12.65 -13.34 6.88
N ILE A 53 13.05 -13.47 5.61
CA ILE A 53 14.35 -13.00 5.15
C ILE A 53 14.25 -11.48 5.06
N PRO A 54 15.00 -10.71 5.90
CA PRO A 54 14.91 -9.27 5.88
C PRO A 54 15.48 -8.74 4.57
N LYS A 55 14.71 -7.92 3.86
CA LYS A 55 15.21 -7.20 2.69
C LYS A 55 15.88 -5.91 3.16
N LEU A 56 17.20 -5.92 3.13
CA LEU A 56 18.00 -4.74 3.48
C LEU A 56 17.99 -3.76 2.31
N TYR A 57 17.98 -2.48 2.66
CA TYR A 57 18.08 -1.39 1.71
C TYR A 57 19.27 -0.52 2.10
N ASP A 58 20.12 -0.18 1.14
CA ASP A 58 21.22 0.74 1.35
C ASP A 58 20.75 2.18 1.03
N PRO A 59 20.51 3.03 2.04
CA PRO A 59 20.11 4.41 1.83
C PRO A 59 21.27 5.32 1.38
N GLY A 60 22.48 4.76 1.22
CA GLY A 60 23.71 5.52 1.00
C GLY A 60 24.21 6.23 2.26
N PRO A 61 25.40 6.83 2.20
CA PRO A 61 26.11 7.37 3.38
C PRO A 61 25.36 8.50 4.08
N GLU A 62 24.62 9.32 3.33
CA GLU A 62 23.94 10.51 3.86
C GLU A 62 22.45 10.29 4.16
N LYS A 63 21.92 9.08 3.87
CA LYS A 63 20.49 8.74 4.03
C LYS A 63 19.52 9.81 3.51
N GLN A 64 19.90 10.46 2.40
CA GLN A 64 19.08 11.51 1.80
C GLN A 64 17.75 10.96 1.33
N LEU A 65 16.72 11.79 1.35
CA LEU A 65 15.36 11.39 0.98
C LEU A 65 15.28 10.80 -0.44
N ARG A 66 16.04 11.36 -1.39
CA ARG A 66 16.10 10.88 -2.79
C ARG A 66 16.53 9.42 -2.92
N ASN A 67 17.34 8.93 -1.98
CA ASN A 67 17.79 7.53 -1.97
C ASN A 67 16.75 6.63 -1.30
N LEU A 68 15.82 7.16 -0.51
CA LEU A 68 14.84 6.39 0.26
C LEU A 68 13.47 6.33 -0.41
N VAL A 69 13.10 7.38 -1.13
CA VAL A 69 11.76 7.58 -1.67
C VAL A 69 11.82 7.90 -3.15
N THR A 70 10.95 7.25 -3.90
CA THR A 70 10.60 7.63 -5.27
C THR A 70 9.13 8.03 -5.28
N ILE A 71 8.79 9.10 -6.01
CA ILE A 71 7.39 9.49 -6.21
C ILE A 71 6.89 8.76 -7.46
N ALA A 72 5.75 8.11 -7.38
CA ALA A 72 5.13 7.44 -8.51
C ALA A 72 3.77 8.05 -8.80
N THR A 73 3.49 8.28 -10.09
CA THR A 73 2.20 8.77 -10.55
C THR A 73 1.80 8.12 -11.86
N LYS A 74 0.52 8.23 -12.17
CA LYS A 74 -0.07 7.75 -13.42
C LYS A 74 -0.95 8.84 -13.99
N THR A 75 -0.81 9.13 -15.27
CA THR A 75 -1.64 10.10 -15.98
C THR A 75 -2.41 9.49 -17.16
N PHE A 76 -3.39 10.25 -17.67
CA PHE A 76 -4.16 9.96 -18.87
C PHE A 76 -4.79 11.24 -19.41
N LEU A 77 -4.44 11.63 -20.63
CA LEU A 77 -4.96 12.79 -21.37
C LEU A 77 -4.89 14.12 -20.59
N ARG A 78 -4.00 14.24 -19.62
CA ARG A 78 -3.86 15.42 -18.75
C ARG A 78 -2.41 15.91 -18.63
N PRO A 79 -1.73 16.19 -19.76
CA PRO A 79 -0.34 16.62 -19.73
C PRO A 79 -0.11 17.93 -18.97
N HIS A 80 -1.10 18.83 -18.96
CA HIS A 80 -1.06 20.07 -18.18
C HIS A 80 -1.04 19.83 -16.67
N LYS A 81 -1.75 18.81 -16.17
CA LYS A 81 -1.78 18.46 -14.74
C LYS A 81 -0.44 17.92 -14.28
N VAL A 82 0.13 17.00 -15.05
CA VAL A 82 1.45 16.41 -14.77
C VAL A 82 2.53 17.48 -14.76
N LYS A 83 2.52 18.42 -15.72
CA LYS A 83 3.48 19.54 -15.73
C LYS A 83 3.44 20.35 -14.43
N VAL A 84 2.24 20.72 -13.96
CA VAL A 84 2.07 21.46 -12.70
C VAL A 84 2.48 20.61 -11.49
N LEU A 85 2.14 19.32 -11.48
CA LEU A 85 2.58 18.39 -10.43
C LEU A 85 4.11 18.36 -10.34
N LEU A 86 4.81 18.09 -11.46
CA LEU A 86 6.27 18.03 -11.53
C LEU A 86 6.92 19.35 -11.09
N GLN A 87 6.44 20.49 -11.58
CA GLN A 87 6.93 21.81 -11.15
C GLN A 87 6.78 22.02 -9.63
N SER A 88 5.64 21.62 -9.07
CA SER A 88 5.41 21.74 -7.63
C SER A 88 6.30 20.79 -6.83
N ILE A 89 6.53 19.55 -7.31
CA ILE A 89 7.47 18.61 -6.68
C ILE A 89 8.86 19.24 -6.64
N ARG A 90 9.36 19.73 -7.78
CA ARG A 90 10.72 20.30 -7.89
C ARG A 90 10.96 21.50 -6.97
N LYS A 91 9.91 22.27 -6.65
CA LYS A 91 10.00 23.37 -5.70
C LYS A 91 10.34 22.92 -4.27
N TYR A 92 9.94 21.71 -3.87
CA TYR A 92 10.10 21.20 -2.50
C TYR A 92 11.07 20.01 -2.39
N TYR A 93 11.20 19.23 -3.45
CA TYR A 93 11.98 18.00 -3.55
C TYR A 93 12.71 17.98 -4.91
N PRO A 94 13.75 18.83 -5.09
CA PRO A 94 14.34 19.11 -6.39
C PRO A 94 14.99 17.89 -7.06
N ASP A 95 15.48 16.92 -6.28
CA ASP A 95 16.30 15.80 -6.74
C ASP A 95 15.68 14.42 -6.43
N VAL A 96 14.43 14.37 -5.97
CA VAL A 96 13.72 13.11 -5.75
C VAL A 96 13.22 12.57 -7.10
N THR A 97 13.51 11.31 -7.41
CA THR A 97 13.05 10.67 -8.64
C THR A 97 11.51 10.62 -8.69
N VAL A 98 10.95 10.94 -9.85
CA VAL A 98 9.51 10.82 -10.15
C VAL A 98 9.32 9.87 -11.32
N ILE A 99 8.55 8.82 -11.10
CA ILE A 99 8.17 7.86 -12.14
C ILE A 99 6.75 8.19 -12.61
N VAL A 100 6.60 8.43 -13.91
CA VAL A 100 5.33 8.75 -14.56
C VAL A 100 4.96 7.63 -15.51
N ALA A 101 3.86 6.92 -15.22
CA ALA A 101 3.23 6.02 -16.18
C ALA A 101 2.13 6.76 -16.95
N ASP A 102 2.19 6.77 -18.26
CA ASP A 102 1.24 7.47 -19.12
C ASP A 102 0.57 6.51 -20.11
N ASP A 103 -0.75 6.37 -20.03
CA ASP A 103 -1.56 5.61 -21.00
C ASP A 103 -2.31 6.53 -21.98
N SER A 104 -1.81 7.74 -22.19
CA SER A 104 -2.24 8.66 -23.27
C SER A 104 -1.75 8.20 -24.64
N LYS A 105 -2.35 8.75 -25.69
CA LYS A 105 -1.95 8.43 -27.07
C LYS A 105 -0.66 9.12 -27.45
N GLU A 106 -0.55 10.40 -27.08
CA GLU A 106 0.59 11.25 -27.42
C GLU A 106 1.51 11.35 -26.19
N PRO A 107 2.80 10.97 -26.32
CA PRO A 107 3.75 11.12 -25.23
C PRO A 107 4.02 12.59 -24.95
N MET A 108 4.35 12.88 -23.70
CA MET A 108 4.78 14.21 -23.28
C MET A 108 6.30 14.38 -23.44
N GLU A 109 6.73 15.52 -23.95
CA GLU A 109 8.12 15.94 -23.78
C GLU A 109 8.33 16.43 -22.34
N ILE A 110 9.22 15.75 -21.61
CA ILE A 110 9.62 16.11 -20.25
C ILE A 110 11.13 16.36 -20.24
N LYS A 111 11.51 17.59 -19.86
CA LYS A 111 12.92 17.98 -19.66
C LYS A 111 13.18 18.09 -18.17
N ASP A 112 13.45 16.96 -17.54
CA ASP A 112 13.72 16.85 -16.10
C ASP A 112 14.58 15.60 -15.85
N ASP A 113 15.81 15.79 -15.38
CA ASP A 113 16.80 14.71 -15.20
C ASP A 113 16.39 13.67 -14.15
N TYR A 114 15.43 14.01 -13.29
CA TYR A 114 14.92 13.16 -12.22
C TYR A 114 13.51 12.63 -12.53
N VAL A 115 13.08 12.68 -13.79
CA VAL A 115 11.81 12.07 -14.22
C VAL A 115 12.07 10.88 -15.13
N GLU A 116 11.54 9.73 -14.74
CA GLU A 116 11.44 8.57 -15.61
C GLU A 116 10.01 8.48 -16.16
N TYR A 117 9.88 8.52 -17.48
CA TYR A 117 8.58 8.56 -18.15
C TYR A 117 8.36 7.30 -18.98
N TYR A 118 7.28 6.58 -18.68
CA TYR A 118 6.95 5.29 -19.30
C TYR A 118 5.59 5.35 -19.99
N LEU A 119 5.60 5.16 -21.31
CA LEU A 119 4.39 5.11 -22.13
C LEU A 119 3.75 3.72 -22.11
N MET A 120 2.42 3.69 -22.10
CA MET A 120 1.59 2.48 -22.11
C MET A 120 0.61 2.49 -23.29
N PRO A 121 0.06 1.33 -23.68
CA PRO A 121 -1.04 1.29 -24.63
C PRO A 121 -2.19 2.21 -24.21
N PHE A 122 -2.79 2.90 -25.17
CA PHE A 122 -3.83 3.89 -24.93
C PHE A 122 -4.95 3.36 -24.04
N GLY A 123 -5.23 4.06 -22.95
CA GLY A 123 -6.32 3.75 -22.03
C GLY A 123 -6.19 2.40 -21.31
N LYS A 124 -4.96 1.83 -21.21
CA LYS A 124 -4.70 0.53 -20.57
C LYS A 124 -5.30 0.42 -19.16
N GLY A 125 -5.39 1.53 -18.44
CA GLY A 125 -6.19 1.62 -17.22
C GLY A 125 -5.38 2.00 -15.98
N TRP A 126 -6.11 2.40 -14.95
CA TRP A 126 -5.59 3.00 -13.73
C TRP A 126 -4.65 2.07 -12.95
N PHE A 127 -5.10 0.84 -12.67
CA PHE A 127 -4.33 -0.13 -11.90
C PHE A 127 -3.16 -0.73 -12.67
N ALA A 128 -3.31 -0.90 -13.99
CA ALA A 128 -2.20 -1.31 -14.85
C ALA A 128 -1.07 -0.26 -14.84
N GLY A 129 -1.39 1.04 -14.91
CA GLY A 129 -0.38 2.09 -14.84
C GLY A 129 0.27 2.24 -13.46
N ARG A 130 -0.48 2.02 -12.38
CA ARG A 130 0.08 1.90 -11.01
C ARG A 130 1.15 0.81 -10.94
N ASN A 131 0.84 -0.38 -11.43
CA ASN A 131 1.80 -1.49 -11.44
C ASN A 131 3.04 -1.16 -12.28
N LEU A 132 2.87 -0.54 -13.45
CA LEU A 132 4.01 -0.15 -14.27
C LEU A 132 4.92 0.79 -13.48
N ALA A 133 4.40 1.90 -12.97
CA ALA A 133 5.22 2.87 -12.23
C ALA A 133 5.91 2.22 -11.01
N ILE A 134 5.18 1.43 -10.21
CA ILE A 134 5.72 0.78 -9.00
C ILE A 134 6.74 -0.31 -9.32
N SER A 135 6.62 -0.98 -10.47
CA SER A 135 7.61 -1.98 -10.90
C SER A 135 8.98 -1.38 -11.25
N GLN A 136 9.02 -0.08 -11.56
CA GLN A 136 10.26 0.65 -11.85
C GLN A 136 10.89 1.28 -10.60
N VAL A 137 10.17 1.30 -9.46
CA VAL A 137 10.72 1.86 -8.22
C VAL A 137 11.80 0.95 -7.66
N THR A 138 12.98 1.53 -7.47
CA THR A 138 14.14 0.85 -6.86
C THR A 138 14.32 1.22 -5.38
N THR A 139 13.73 2.32 -4.91
CA THR A 139 13.88 2.81 -3.54
C THR A 139 13.07 2.01 -2.51
N LYS A 140 13.48 2.08 -1.23
CA LYS A 140 12.79 1.39 -0.10
C LYS A 140 11.30 1.73 -0.03
N TYR A 141 10.98 3.00 -0.24
CA TYR A 141 9.63 3.52 -0.20
C TYR A 141 9.22 4.14 -1.53
N VAL A 142 7.92 4.10 -1.80
CA VAL A 142 7.28 4.84 -2.88
C VAL A 142 6.17 5.70 -2.32
N LEU A 143 6.14 6.96 -2.76
CA LEU A 143 5.03 7.87 -2.52
C LEU A 143 4.11 7.85 -3.73
N TRP A 144 2.89 7.34 -3.57
CA TRP A 144 1.87 7.41 -4.61
C TRP A 144 1.16 8.77 -4.59
N VAL A 145 1.04 9.39 -5.76
CA VAL A 145 0.28 10.65 -5.97
C VAL A 145 -0.56 10.58 -7.24
N ASP A 146 -1.75 11.19 -7.23
CA ASP A 146 -2.52 11.41 -8.45
C ASP A 146 -1.91 12.60 -9.23
N ASP A 147 -2.05 12.58 -10.56
CA ASP A 147 -1.40 13.50 -11.50
C ASP A 147 -1.84 14.97 -11.39
N ASP A 148 -2.92 15.24 -10.67
CA ASP A 148 -3.48 16.57 -10.41
C ASP A 148 -3.24 17.06 -8.98
N PHE A 149 -2.34 16.42 -8.22
CA PHE A 149 -1.91 16.93 -6.93
C PHE A 149 -0.98 18.13 -7.04
N LEU A 150 -0.86 18.87 -5.94
CA LEU A 150 -0.04 20.08 -5.85
C LEU A 150 0.78 20.08 -4.55
N PHE A 151 2.09 19.92 -4.67
CA PHE A 151 3.00 19.95 -3.53
C PHE A 151 3.10 21.37 -2.96
N ASN A 152 3.09 21.48 -1.64
CA ASN A 152 3.17 22.73 -0.92
C ASN A 152 3.98 22.58 0.38
N ASN A 153 4.08 23.65 1.16
CA ASN A 153 4.85 23.67 2.40
C ASN A 153 4.37 22.68 3.49
N LYS A 154 3.15 22.14 3.37
CA LYS A 154 2.58 21.11 4.26
C LYS A 154 2.77 19.68 3.73
N THR A 155 3.28 19.53 2.50
CA THR A 155 3.59 18.23 1.91
C THR A 155 4.96 17.79 2.40
N LYS A 156 4.99 17.04 3.51
CA LYS A 156 6.20 16.63 4.23
C LYS A 156 6.44 15.13 4.14
N ILE A 157 7.12 14.68 3.09
CA ILE A 157 7.45 13.26 2.84
C ILE A 157 8.29 12.70 3.99
N GLU A 158 9.24 13.46 4.50
CA GLU A 158 10.16 13.08 5.57
C GLU A 158 9.42 12.65 6.86
N VAL A 159 8.25 13.24 7.13
CA VAL A 159 7.40 12.88 8.26
C VAL A 159 6.75 11.50 8.04
N LEU A 160 6.31 11.20 6.83
CA LEU A 160 5.76 9.89 6.50
C LEU A 160 6.84 8.80 6.56
N VAL A 161 8.05 9.12 6.10
CA VAL A 161 9.22 8.23 6.23
C VAL A 161 9.51 7.94 7.71
N ASP A 162 9.54 8.96 8.57
CA ASP A 162 9.78 8.79 10.00
C ASP A 162 8.77 7.85 10.66
N VAL A 163 7.51 7.90 10.22
CA VAL A 163 6.45 7.00 10.68
C VAL A 163 6.73 5.55 10.25
N LEU A 164 7.06 5.30 8.98
CA LEU A 164 7.34 3.94 8.49
C LEU A 164 8.65 3.36 9.04
N GLU A 165 9.63 4.18 9.41
CA GLU A 165 10.89 3.70 10.00
C GLU A 165 10.76 3.36 11.49
N LYS A 166 9.77 3.93 12.19
CA LYS A 166 9.59 3.77 13.66
C LYS A 166 8.36 2.95 14.04
N THR A 167 7.64 2.41 13.06
CA THR A 167 6.43 1.61 13.29
C THR A 167 6.40 0.41 12.36
N GLU A 168 5.52 -0.54 12.64
CA GLU A 168 5.30 -1.73 11.81
C GLU A 168 4.34 -1.46 10.64
N LEU A 169 4.00 -0.20 10.34
CA LEU A 169 3.11 0.14 9.24
C LEU A 169 3.77 -0.20 7.89
N ASP A 170 3.01 -0.77 6.97
CA ASP A 170 3.42 -0.98 5.58
C ASP A 170 3.08 0.23 4.69
N VAL A 171 2.02 0.96 5.06
CA VAL A 171 1.46 2.10 4.31
C VAL A 171 1.07 3.22 5.28
N VAL A 172 1.41 4.46 4.97
CA VAL A 172 0.94 5.65 5.70
C VAL A 172 0.42 6.72 4.75
N GLY A 173 -0.84 7.12 4.92
CA GLY A 173 -1.50 8.14 4.10
C GLY A 173 -1.52 9.52 4.74
N GLY A 174 -1.41 10.57 3.93
CA GLY A 174 -1.65 11.95 4.35
C GLY A 174 -3.11 12.37 4.14
N SER A 175 -3.33 13.65 3.86
CA SER A 175 -4.63 14.18 3.42
C SER A 175 -4.51 15.03 2.16
N VAL A 176 -5.58 15.09 1.37
CA VAL A 176 -5.68 15.91 0.16
C VAL A 176 -6.60 17.09 0.47
N LEU A 177 -6.06 18.31 0.51
CA LEU A 177 -6.78 19.51 0.97
C LEU A 177 -7.46 19.32 2.36
N GLY A 178 -6.85 18.50 3.23
CA GLY A 178 -7.41 18.16 4.55
C GLY A 178 -8.41 17.00 4.55
N ASN A 179 -8.81 16.48 3.39
CA ASN A 179 -9.62 15.27 3.31
C ASN A 179 -8.76 14.01 3.46
N MET A 180 -9.08 13.19 4.46
CA MET A 180 -8.27 12.03 4.85
C MET A 180 -8.70 10.72 4.17
N PHE A 181 -9.97 10.61 3.76
CA PHE A 181 -10.58 9.39 3.20
C PHE A 181 -10.26 8.10 3.98
N GLN A 182 -10.28 8.14 5.32
CA GLN A 182 -10.00 6.97 6.16
C GLN A 182 -11.22 6.06 6.31
N PHE A 183 -11.01 4.74 6.25
CA PHE A 183 -12.06 3.76 6.45
C PHE A 183 -11.55 2.46 7.08
N LYS A 184 -12.43 1.76 7.77
CA LYS A 184 -12.27 0.41 8.31
C LYS A 184 -12.92 -0.59 7.37
N LEU A 185 -12.23 -1.70 7.13
CA LEU A 185 -12.76 -2.89 6.49
C LEU A 185 -12.94 -3.96 7.58
N LEU A 186 -14.16 -4.49 7.70
CA LEU A 186 -14.51 -5.54 8.66
C LEU A 186 -15.01 -6.75 7.88
N LEU A 187 -14.25 -7.85 7.92
CA LEU A 187 -14.58 -9.09 7.24
C LEU A 187 -15.48 -9.95 8.14
N GLU A 188 -16.60 -10.39 7.59
CA GLU A 188 -17.50 -11.37 8.19
C GLU A 188 -17.48 -12.64 7.33
N GLN A 189 -17.20 -13.79 7.95
CA GLN A 189 -17.03 -15.04 7.21
C GLN A 189 -18.32 -15.84 7.15
N SER A 190 -18.60 -16.46 6.00
CA SER A 190 -19.79 -17.33 5.84
C SER A 190 -19.54 -18.49 4.88
N GLU A 191 -20.36 -19.55 4.94
CA GLU A 191 -20.21 -20.74 4.07
C GLU A 191 -20.38 -20.43 2.57
N GLY A 192 -21.20 -19.44 2.21
CA GLY A 192 -21.52 -19.09 0.81
C GLY A 192 -20.63 -18.00 0.21
N GLY A 193 -19.78 -17.39 1.03
CA GLY A 193 -18.91 -16.27 0.68
C GLY A 193 -18.86 -15.22 1.79
N ASP A 194 -17.72 -14.57 1.91
CA ASP A 194 -17.48 -13.60 2.97
C ASP A 194 -18.13 -12.24 2.62
N CYS A 195 -18.35 -11.45 3.66
CA CYS A 195 -18.98 -10.14 3.58
C CYS A 195 -18.05 -9.07 4.11
N LEU A 196 -17.74 -8.06 3.30
CA LEU A 196 -16.81 -7.01 3.67
C LEU A 196 -17.54 -5.69 3.93
N ASN A 197 -17.53 -5.27 5.18
CA ASN A 197 -18.17 -4.03 5.64
C ASN A 197 -17.15 -2.88 5.68
N LYS A 198 -17.35 -1.87 4.85
CA LYS A 198 -16.59 -0.62 4.80
C LYS A 198 -17.26 0.46 5.66
N ARG A 199 -16.63 0.80 6.77
CA ARG A 199 -17.09 1.88 7.68
C ARG A 199 -16.15 3.06 7.66
N LYS A 200 -16.67 4.29 7.62
CA LYS A 200 -15.84 5.49 7.77
C LYS A 200 -15.13 5.49 9.13
N GLY A 201 -13.86 5.91 9.17
CA GLY A 201 -13.09 6.10 10.40
C GLY A 201 -11.84 5.24 10.50
N TRP A 202 -11.39 5.00 11.74
CA TRP A 202 -10.11 4.39 12.09
C TRP A 202 -10.26 3.51 13.34
N PHE A 203 -9.21 2.75 13.69
CA PHE A 203 -9.19 1.80 14.80
C PHE A 203 -8.64 2.40 16.09
N GLN A 204 -7.33 2.67 16.13
CA GLN A 204 -6.63 3.21 17.29
C GLN A 204 -5.61 4.28 16.88
N ARG A 205 -5.13 5.07 17.84
CA ARG A 205 -3.97 5.95 17.61
C ARG A 205 -2.70 5.12 17.44
N LEU A 206 -1.75 5.65 16.68
CA LEU A 206 -0.46 5.01 16.49
C LEU A 206 0.49 5.38 17.65
N ASP A 207 1.09 4.38 18.27
CA ASP A 207 2.05 4.59 19.36
C ASP A 207 3.26 5.39 18.88
N GLY A 208 3.72 6.34 19.69
CA GLY A 208 4.78 7.29 19.32
C GLY A 208 4.35 8.41 18.35
N PHE A 209 3.19 8.27 17.68
CA PHE A 209 2.68 9.23 16.71
C PHE A 209 1.20 9.58 17.01
N PRO A 210 0.91 10.38 18.05
CA PRO A 210 -0.44 10.59 18.57
C PRO A 210 -1.39 11.31 17.58
N ARG A 211 -0.84 11.93 16.54
CA ARG A 211 -1.59 12.57 15.44
C ARG A 211 -1.85 11.64 14.26
N CYS A 212 -1.42 10.38 14.35
CA CYS A 212 -1.66 9.34 13.36
C CYS A 212 -2.58 8.25 13.95
N VAL A 213 -3.26 7.54 13.06
CA VAL A 213 -4.21 6.47 13.42
C VAL A 213 -4.02 5.26 12.53
N VAL A 214 -4.34 4.08 13.05
CA VAL A 214 -4.43 2.82 12.28
C VAL A 214 -5.79 2.77 11.57
N THR A 215 -5.79 2.41 10.29
CA THR A 215 -6.98 2.35 9.43
C THR A 215 -6.86 1.15 8.47
N SER A 216 -7.88 0.87 7.67
CA SER A 216 -7.78 -0.17 6.62
C SER A 216 -7.41 0.42 5.26
N GLY A 217 -7.65 1.71 5.05
CA GLY A 217 -7.25 2.37 3.80
C GLY A 217 -7.26 3.88 3.90
N VAL A 218 -6.58 4.50 2.93
CA VAL A 218 -6.30 5.93 2.90
C VAL A 218 -6.58 6.51 1.51
N VAL A 219 -6.62 7.84 1.42
CA VAL A 219 -6.67 8.57 0.15
C VAL A 219 -5.45 8.25 -0.73
N ASN A 220 -5.53 8.49 -2.04
CA ASN A 220 -4.45 8.30 -3.04
C ASN A 220 -3.21 9.23 -2.85
N PHE A 221 -2.92 9.62 -1.61
CA PHE A 221 -1.71 10.30 -1.20
C PHE A 221 -1.10 9.52 -0.03
N PHE A 222 -0.24 8.55 -0.34
CA PHE A 222 0.32 7.65 0.67
C PHE A 222 1.75 7.23 0.33
N LEU A 223 2.56 7.10 1.37
CA LEU A 223 3.87 6.49 1.32
C LEU A 223 3.74 5.02 1.73
N ALA A 224 4.47 4.12 1.09
CA ALA A 224 4.44 2.71 1.44
C ALA A 224 5.79 2.03 1.18
N HIS A 225 6.04 0.92 1.86
CA HIS A 225 7.12 0.02 1.52
C HIS A 225 6.93 -0.48 0.08
N THR A 226 7.90 -0.24 -0.79
CA THR A 226 7.83 -0.60 -2.22
C THR A 226 7.55 -2.10 -2.38
N GLU A 227 8.21 -2.95 -1.59
CA GLU A 227 8.01 -4.39 -1.66
C GLU A 227 6.59 -4.84 -1.24
N ARG A 228 5.94 -4.13 -0.33
CA ARG A 228 4.60 -4.46 0.15
C ARG A 228 3.55 -4.12 -0.90
N LEU A 229 3.70 -2.96 -1.54
CA LEU A 229 2.90 -2.59 -2.71
C LEU A 229 3.06 -3.59 -3.85
N GLN A 230 4.29 -4.02 -4.15
CA GLN A 230 4.56 -5.00 -5.21
C GLN A 230 3.96 -6.39 -4.90
N ARG A 231 4.00 -6.83 -3.63
CA ARG A 231 3.44 -8.12 -3.21
C ARG A 231 1.92 -8.15 -3.31
N VAL A 232 1.23 -7.08 -2.91
CA VAL A 232 -0.24 -7.00 -3.01
C VAL A 232 -0.65 -6.76 -4.46
N GLY A 233 0.01 -5.81 -5.13
CA GLY A 233 -0.27 -5.43 -6.51
C GLY A 233 -1.62 -4.73 -6.70
N PHE A 234 -1.80 -4.11 -7.87
CA PHE A 234 -3.07 -3.52 -8.27
C PHE A 234 -3.70 -4.36 -9.37
N ASP A 235 -4.92 -4.87 -9.22
CA ASP A 235 -5.53 -5.73 -10.24
C ASP A 235 -5.73 -5.00 -11.58
N PRO A 236 -4.97 -5.31 -12.65
CA PRO A 236 -5.03 -4.54 -13.89
C PRO A 236 -6.36 -4.71 -14.65
N ARG A 237 -7.22 -5.65 -14.23
CA ARG A 237 -8.58 -5.79 -14.77
C ARG A 237 -9.48 -4.62 -14.34
N LEU A 238 -9.15 -3.95 -13.24
CA LEU A 238 -9.87 -2.77 -12.77
C LEU A 238 -9.33 -1.50 -13.43
N GLN A 239 -9.90 -1.16 -14.58
CA GLN A 239 -9.38 -0.06 -15.40
C GLN A 239 -9.70 1.34 -14.85
N ARG A 240 -10.83 1.52 -14.15
CA ARG A 240 -11.34 2.85 -13.73
C ARG A 240 -11.95 2.87 -12.32
N VAL A 241 -12.56 1.78 -11.87
CA VAL A 241 -13.29 1.70 -10.58
C VAL A 241 -12.47 0.91 -9.57
N ALA A 242 -11.68 1.59 -8.73
CA ALA A 242 -10.81 0.85 -7.81
C ALA A 242 -10.24 1.63 -6.59
N HIS A 243 -11.02 2.43 -5.88
CA HIS A 243 -10.49 3.27 -4.78
C HIS A 243 -10.12 2.52 -3.50
N SER A 244 -10.76 1.38 -3.22
CA SER A 244 -10.57 0.59 -2.00
C SER A 244 -9.93 -0.77 -2.26
N GLU A 245 -9.84 -1.20 -3.50
CA GLU A 245 -9.63 -2.58 -3.92
C GLU A 245 -8.21 -3.04 -3.62
N PHE A 246 -7.22 -2.16 -3.75
CA PHE A 246 -5.87 -2.44 -3.26
C PHE A 246 -5.85 -2.76 -1.76
N PHE A 247 -6.62 -2.04 -0.96
CA PHE A 247 -6.69 -2.27 0.49
C PHE A 247 -7.53 -3.49 0.86
N VAL A 248 -8.50 -3.86 0.01
CA VAL A 248 -9.24 -5.13 0.12
C VAL A 248 -8.31 -6.30 -0.15
N ASP A 249 -7.56 -6.25 -1.26
CA ASP A 249 -6.61 -7.30 -1.64
C ASP A 249 -5.45 -7.40 -0.64
N GLY A 250 -5.08 -6.27 -0.02
CA GLY A 250 -4.09 -6.20 1.04
C GLY A 250 -4.62 -6.52 2.44
N LEU A 251 -5.92 -6.79 2.63
CA LEU A 251 -6.51 -7.01 3.94
C LEU A 251 -5.89 -8.24 4.62
N GLY A 252 -5.42 -8.07 5.86
CA GLY A 252 -4.70 -9.11 6.60
C GLY A 252 -3.21 -9.24 6.24
N SER A 253 -2.73 -8.54 5.21
CA SER A 253 -1.31 -8.53 4.81
C SER A 253 -0.63 -7.16 4.94
N LEU A 254 -1.40 -6.07 4.86
CA LEU A 254 -0.94 -4.69 5.04
C LEU A 254 -1.38 -4.14 6.39
N LEU A 255 -0.44 -3.52 7.11
CA LEU A 255 -0.76 -2.62 8.21
C LEU A 255 -0.77 -1.17 7.72
N VAL A 256 -1.93 -0.51 7.80
CA VAL A 256 -2.14 0.82 7.20
C VAL A 256 -2.38 1.87 8.29
N GLY A 257 -1.72 3.01 8.16
CA GLY A 257 -1.93 4.18 9.01
C GLY A 257 -2.27 5.43 8.21
N SER A 258 -2.74 6.46 8.92
CA SER A 258 -2.99 7.77 8.34
C SER A 258 -2.53 8.87 9.29
N CYS A 259 -1.77 9.82 8.74
CA CYS A 259 -1.21 11.00 9.39
C CYS A 259 -1.72 12.26 8.68
N PRO A 260 -2.95 12.72 8.99
CA PRO A 260 -3.66 13.70 8.17
C PRO A 260 -3.06 15.11 8.15
N TYR A 261 -2.08 15.37 9.01
CA TYR A 261 -1.36 16.65 9.08
C TYR A 261 -0.28 16.80 8.01
N VAL A 262 0.09 15.73 7.31
CA VAL A 262 0.84 15.81 6.05
C VAL A 262 -0.17 16.02 4.94
N VAL A 263 -0.15 17.20 4.32
CA VAL A 263 -1.20 17.64 3.40
C VAL A 263 -0.63 17.89 2.02
N VAL A 264 -1.28 17.35 0.99
CA VAL A 264 -1.04 17.70 -0.41
C VAL A 264 -2.21 18.55 -0.93
N GLY A 265 -1.92 19.50 -1.81
CA GLY A 265 -2.93 20.25 -2.53
C GLY A 265 -3.51 19.46 -3.69
N HIS A 266 -4.53 20.03 -4.33
CA HIS A 266 -5.16 19.46 -5.52
C HIS A 266 -5.46 20.59 -6.51
N GLN A 267 -5.17 20.37 -7.78
CA GLN A 267 -5.42 21.33 -8.85
C GLN A 267 -6.93 21.35 -9.18
N SER A 268 -7.48 22.52 -9.54
CA SER A 268 -8.89 22.64 -9.92
C SER A 268 -9.22 21.81 -11.18
N HIS A 269 -10.37 21.14 -11.21
CA HIS A 269 -10.89 20.51 -12.44
C HIS A 269 -11.44 21.52 -13.46
N SER A 270 -11.63 22.77 -13.04
CA SER A 270 -11.97 23.89 -13.92
C SER A 270 -10.71 24.71 -14.16
N PRO A 271 -10.02 24.54 -15.30
CA PRO A 271 -8.80 25.27 -15.59
C PRO A 271 -9.12 26.74 -15.83
N GLU A 272 -8.26 27.63 -15.33
CA GLU A 272 -8.35 29.07 -15.60
C GLU A 272 -8.06 29.37 -17.08
N ASP A 273 -7.13 28.62 -17.67
CA ASP A 273 -6.88 28.64 -19.11
C ASP A 273 -7.99 27.85 -19.84
N LEU A 274 -8.86 28.60 -20.53
CA LEU A 274 -9.99 28.05 -21.28
C LEU A 274 -9.55 27.08 -22.38
N ASN A 275 -8.31 27.18 -22.90
CA ASN A 275 -7.77 26.26 -23.89
C ASN A 275 -7.59 24.82 -23.37
N LEU A 276 -7.53 24.64 -22.05
CA LEU A 276 -7.43 23.33 -21.40
C LEU A 276 -8.79 22.69 -21.13
N THR A 277 -9.89 23.46 -21.27
CA THR A 277 -11.26 22.98 -21.02
C THR A 277 -11.65 21.77 -21.90
N PRO A 278 -11.31 21.72 -23.21
CA PRO A 278 -11.59 20.53 -24.03
C PRO A 278 -10.89 19.27 -23.52
N LEU A 279 -9.66 19.36 -23.03
CA LEU A 279 -8.91 18.22 -22.48
C LEU A 279 -9.58 17.68 -21.22
N GLU A 280 -9.97 18.55 -20.29
CA GLU A 280 -10.70 18.14 -19.07
C GLU A 280 -12.07 17.53 -19.39
N LYS A 281 -12.77 18.05 -20.40
CA LYS A 281 -14.04 17.46 -20.87
C LYS A 281 -13.83 16.05 -21.44
N ILE A 282 -12.82 15.85 -22.28
CA ILE A 282 -12.49 14.52 -22.84
C ILE A 282 -12.12 13.56 -21.70
N TYR A 283 -11.24 13.98 -20.80
CA TYR A 283 -10.86 13.17 -19.63
C TYR A 283 -12.08 12.79 -18.77
N GLY A 284 -13.00 13.74 -18.54
CA GLY A 284 -14.22 13.54 -17.76
C GLY A 284 -15.11 12.41 -18.27
N ILE A 285 -15.12 12.15 -19.59
CA ILE A 285 -15.85 11.02 -20.19
C ILE A 285 -15.32 9.69 -19.63
N TYR A 286 -14.00 9.54 -19.52
CA TYR A 286 -13.35 8.32 -19.04
C TYR A 286 -13.38 8.16 -17.52
N ARG A 287 -13.67 9.24 -16.78
CA ARG A 287 -13.80 9.20 -15.31
C ARG A 287 -15.14 8.63 -14.86
N LYS A 288 -16.18 8.72 -15.70
CA LYS A 288 -17.51 8.23 -15.36
C LYS A 288 -17.55 6.71 -15.50
N ASN A 289 -17.85 6.04 -14.38
CA ASN A 289 -18.02 4.59 -14.37
C ASN A 289 -19.27 4.19 -15.15
N THR A 290 -19.16 3.10 -15.91
CA THR A 290 -20.31 2.43 -16.53
C THR A 290 -20.91 1.38 -15.60
N ASN A 291 -22.17 1.03 -15.80
CA ASN A 291 -22.82 -0.02 -15.01
C ASN A 291 -22.11 -1.37 -15.19
N ASP A 292 -21.69 -1.68 -16.43
CA ASP A 292 -20.97 -2.91 -16.75
C ASP A 292 -19.65 -3.01 -15.98
N GLN A 293 -18.90 -1.91 -15.83
CA GLN A 293 -17.68 -1.87 -15.02
C GLN A 293 -17.95 -2.10 -13.53
N ILE A 294 -19.08 -1.59 -13.01
CA ILE A 294 -19.48 -1.81 -11.61
C ILE A 294 -19.88 -3.27 -11.40
N GLN A 295 -20.68 -3.85 -12.29
CA GLN A 295 -21.07 -5.26 -12.24
C GLN A 295 -19.86 -6.19 -12.39
N PHE A 296 -18.95 -5.90 -13.32
CA PHE A 296 -17.70 -6.64 -13.48
C PHE A 296 -16.87 -6.63 -12.20
N LYS A 297 -16.72 -5.46 -11.57
CA LYS A 297 -16.01 -5.34 -10.29
C LYS A 297 -16.64 -6.20 -9.19
N GLN A 298 -17.98 -6.22 -9.08
CA GLN A 298 -18.67 -7.05 -8.09
C GLN A 298 -18.41 -8.55 -8.32
N ALA A 299 -18.53 -9.01 -9.57
CA ALA A 299 -18.19 -10.39 -9.92
C ALA A 299 -16.71 -10.70 -9.61
N LEU A 300 -15.81 -9.74 -9.89
CA LEU A 300 -14.40 -9.89 -9.58
C LEU A 300 -14.14 -10.05 -8.08
N HIS A 301 -14.81 -9.28 -7.22
CA HIS A 301 -14.69 -9.42 -5.77
C HIS A 301 -15.07 -10.84 -5.30
N TYR A 302 -16.15 -11.41 -5.84
CA TYR A 302 -16.56 -12.76 -5.52
C TYR A 302 -15.52 -13.79 -5.94
N PHE A 303 -15.13 -13.82 -7.22
CA PHE A 303 -14.20 -14.86 -7.69
C PHE A 303 -12.77 -14.70 -7.18
N LYS A 304 -12.34 -13.46 -6.91
CA LYS A 304 -10.98 -13.17 -6.47
C LYS A 304 -10.81 -13.32 -4.96
N ASN A 305 -11.75 -12.76 -4.20
CA ASN A 305 -11.63 -12.59 -2.75
C ASN A 305 -12.68 -13.41 -1.97
N HIS A 306 -13.47 -14.24 -2.67
CA HIS A 306 -14.62 -14.97 -2.11
C HIS A 306 -15.64 -14.05 -1.42
N LEU A 307 -15.74 -12.79 -1.86
CA LEU A 307 -16.65 -11.80 -1.26
C LEU A 307 -18.03 -11.84 -1.93
N GLN A 308 -19.03 -12.31 -1.21
CA GLN A 308 -20.44 -12.27 -1.63
C GLN A 308 -21.04 -10.87 -1.48
N CYS A 309 -20.58 -10.09 -0.50
CA CYS A 309 -21.04 -8.72 -0.30
C CYS A 309 -19.90 -7.73 -0.03
N PHE A 310 -20.14 -6.48 -0.43
CA PHE A 310 -19.28 -5.33 -0.12
C PHE A 310 -20.21 -4.17 0.24
N GLU A 311 -20.32 -3.87 1.52
CA GLU A 311 -21.29 -2.93 2.11
C GLU A 311 -20.60 -1.69 2.68
#